data_AF-A0AAD6KV53-F1
#
_entry.id   AF-A0AAD6KV53-F1
#
_cell.length_a   1.000
_cell.length_b   1.000
_cell.length_c   1.000
_cell.angle_alpha   90.00
_cell.angle_beta   90.00
_cell.angle_gamma   90.00
#
_symmetry.space_group_name_H-M   'P 1'
#
loop_
_entity.id
_entity.type
_entity.pdbx_description
1 polymer ?
#
loop_
_entity_poly.entity_id
_entity_poly.type
_entity_poly.pdbx_seq_one_letter_code
_entity_poly.pdbx_strand_id
1 'polypeptide(L)'
;MSKMLGSEERFKEMFSFLVETMEIAVKSWHGASKVDPRVYFLLDKQKTQTDKYGPVVNIDKAFESPHSHGNCFSFLRQYAEDSFSMAACLVVPKNIISYPQVWKGQGSRKWKHGQHDGFFVQYESPLMRKIWFIASSNEKGQTLCRDPEILDISAHEVLPRLFKEKLPNP
;
A
#
# COMPACT_ATOMS: atom_id res chain seq x y z
N MET A 1 28.54 -11.18 12.09
CA MET A 1 27.96 -10.03 12.80
C MET A 1 27.52 -8.89 11.88
N SER A 2 28.39 -8.30 11.04
CA SER A 2 28.02 -7.14 10.17
C SER A 2 26.82 -7.36 9.22
N LYS A 3 26.67 -8.53 8.59
CA LYS A 3 25.55 -8.83 7.68
C LYS A 3 24.18 -8.91 8.39
N MET A 4 24.17 -9.30 9.67
CA MET A 4 22.96 -9.38 10.49
C MET A 4 22.54 -7.98 10.97
N LEU A 5 23.49 -7.15 11.37
CA LEU A 5 23.28 -5.72 11.69
C LEU A 5 22.64 -4.96 10.51
N GLY A 6 23.19 -5.12 9.29
CA GLY A 6 22.62 -4.51 8.10
C GLY A 6 21.23 -5.05 7.72
N SER A 7 20.86 -6.26 8.16
CA SER A 7 19.50 -6.80 7.96
C SER A 7 18.50 -6.23 8.97
N GLU A 8 18.93 -6.03 10.21
CA GLU A 8 18.09 -5.42 11.26
C GLU A 8 17.84 -3.93 11.00
N GLU A 9 18.85 -3.18 10.56
CA GLU A 9 18.69 -1.77 10.19
C GLU A 9 17.70 -1.60 9.04
N ARG A 10 17.81 -2.43 8.00
CA ARG A 10 16.84 -2.44 6.88
C ARG A 10 15.44 -2.82 7.33
N PHE A 11 15.31 -3.78 8.24
CA PHE A 11 14.00 -4.15 8.79
C PHE A 11 13.36 -3.01 9.57
N LYS A 12 14.15 -2.31 10.41
CA LYS A 12 13.70 -1.12 11.14
C LYS A 12 13.28 -0.01 10.17
N GLU A 13 14.07 0.25 9.12
CA GLU A 13 13.73 1.26 8.11
C GLU A 13 12.43 0.93 7.37
N MET A 14 12.25 -0.33 6.94
CA MET A 14 11.01 -0.79 6.32
C MET A 14 9.80 -0.69 7.25
N PHE A 15 9.98 -0.98 8.55
CA PHE A 15 8.92 -0.87 9.54
C PHE A 15 8.53 0.59 9.80
N SER A 16 9.52 1.47 10.02
CA SER A 16 9.27 2.91 10.17
C SER A 16 8.57 3.48 8.95
N PHE A 17 9.02 3.13 7.74
CA PHE A 17 8.39 3.53 6.49
C PHE A 17 6.90 3.15 6.41
N LEU A 18 6.55 1.92 6.80
CA LEU A 18 5.15 1.48 6.85
C LEU A 18 4.34 2.29 7.86
N VAL A 19 4.85 2.45 9.08
CA VAL A 19 4.18 3.18 10.16
C VAL A 19 3.95 4.63 9.77
N GLU A 20 4.98 5.32 9.27
CA GLU A 20 4.90 6.71 8.81
C GLU A 20 3.88 6.87 7.68
N THR A 21 3.87 5.94 6.71
CA THR A 21 2.89 5.97 5.61
C THR A 21 1.46 5.82 6.12
N MET A 22 1.23 4.88 7.06
CA MET A 22 -0.08 4.69 7.67
C MET A 22 -0.51 5.91 8.49
N GLU A 23 0.39 6.50 9.27
CA GLU A 23 0.09 7.70 10.03
C GLU A 23 -0.28 8.89 9.13
N ILE A 24 0.44 9.09 8.03
CA ILE A 24 0.14 10.14 7.05
C ILE A 24 -1.25 9.91 6.45
N ALA A 25 -1.58 8.66 6.08
CA ALA A 25 -2.88 8.32 5.51
C ALA A 25 -4.01 8.57 6.52
N VAL A 26 -3.86 8.14 7.78
CA VAL A 26 -4.83 8.37 8.85
C VAL A 26 -5.01 9.86 9.14
N LYS A 27 -3.91 10.62 9.27
CA LYS A 27 -3.95 12.07 9.49
C LYS A 27 -4.66 12.80 8.33
N SER A 28 -4.37 12.43 7.08
CA SER A 28 -5.05 12.97 5.90
C SER A 28 -6.55 12.66 5.93
N TRP A 29 -6.91 11.42 6.26
CA TRP A 29 -8.32 11.03 6.33
C TRP A 29 -9.08 11.74 7.45
N HIS A 30 -8.49 11.89 8.64
CA HIS A 30 -9.12 12.65 9.73
C HIS A 30 -9.30 14.13 9.38
N GLY A 31 -8.33 14.74 8.68
CA GLY A 31 -8.39 16.15 8.32
C GLY A 31 -9.38 16.46 7.18
N ALA A 32 -9.45 15.60 6.16
CA ALA A 32 -10.18 15.89 4.92
C ALA A 32 -11.21 14.83 4.51
N SER A 33 -11.38 13.75 5.28
CA SER A 33 -12.17 12.56 4.90
C SER A 33 -11.75 11.99 3.55
N LYS A 34 -10.47 12.17 3.20
CA LYS A 34 -9.91 11.77 1.91
C LYS A 34 -8.44 11.38 2.08
N VAL A 35 -8.04 10.37 1.32
CA VAL A 35 -6.63 10.13 0.96
C VAL A 35 -6.53 10.11 -0.55
N ASP A 36 -5.42 10.64 -1.08
CA ASP A 36 -5.15 10.53 -2.51
C ASP A 36 -4.58 9.13 -2.81
N PRO A 37 -5.03 8.47 -3.88
CA PRO A 37 -4.49 7.17 -4.29
C PRO A 37 -3.02 7.30 -4.75
N ARG A 38 -2.12 6.71 -3.98
CA ARG A 38 -0.67 6.86 -4.13
C ARG A 38 0.08 5.58 -3.81
N VAL A 39 1.23 5.40 -4.45
CA VAL A 39 2.24 4.42 -4.03
C VAL A 39 3.45 5.17 -3.49
N TYR A 40 3.79 4.87 -2.25
CA TYR A 40 4.99 5.33 -1.58
C TYR A 40 6.09 4.29 -1.81
N PHE A 41 7.30 4.73 -2.11
CA PHE A 41 8.46 3.88 -2.32
C PHE A 41 9.55 4.20 -1.30
N LEU A 42 10.08 3.15 -0.66
CA LEU A 42 11.26 3.24 0.16
C LEU A 42 12.50 3.10 -0.74
N LEU A 43 13.05 4.25 -1.14
CA LEU A 43 14.17 4.35 -2.09
C LEU A 43 15.51 3.98 -1.44
N ASP A 44 16.38 3.30 -2.18
CA ASP A 44 17.78 3.09 -1.77
C ASP A 44 18.58 4.38 -2.00
N LYS A 45 18.80 5.15 -0.93
CA LYS A 45 19.47 6.47 -0.97
C LYS A 45 20.84 6.47 -1.65
N GLN A 46 21.50 5.32 -1.76
CA GLN A 46 22.82 5.21 -2.40
C GLN A 46 22.73 4.87 -3.89
N LYS A 47 21.62 4.29 -4.35
CA LYS A 47 21.47 3.78 -5.73
C LYS A 47 20.45 4.54 -6.54
N THR A 48 19.44 5.11 -5.91
CA THR A 48 18.37 5.81 -6.61
C THR A 48 18.85 7.14 -7.18
N GLN A 49 18.57 7.39 -8.45
CA GLN A 49 18.72 8.71 -9.07
C GLN A 49 17.55 9.60 -8.62
N THR A 50 17.74 10.35 -7.54
CA THR A 50 16.66 11.11 -6.86
C THR A 50 16.16 12.31 -7.66
N ASP A 51 16.88 12.74 -8.68
CA ASP A 51 16.45 13.73 -9.68
C ASP A 51 15.40 13.16 -10.65
N LYS A 52 15.40 11.84 -10.85
CA LYS A 52 14.49 11.13 -11.77
C LYS A 52 13.36 10.39 -11.03
N TYR A 53 13.65 9.80 -9.88
CA TYR A 53 12.72 8.97 -9.11
C TYR A 53 12.43 9.59 -7.75
N GLY A 54 11.16 9.92 -7.53
CA GLY A 54 10.63 10.42 -6.26
C GLY A 54 10.05 9.31 -5.39
N PRO A 55 9.87 9.55 -4.08
CA PRO A 55 9.35 8.56 -3.15
C PRO A 55 7.84 8.34 -3.26
N VAL A 56 7.12 9.12 -4.07
CA VAL A 56 5.65 9.07 -4.19
C VAL A 56 5.24 9.12 -5.64
N VAL A 57 4.38 8.19 -6.03
CA VAL A 57 3.74 8.11 -7.35
C VAL A 57 2.22 8.21 -7.17
N ASN A 58 1.60 9.19 -7.83
CA ASN A 58 0.14 9.31 -7.88
C ASN A 58 -0.45 8.31 -8.88
N ILE A 59 -1.58 7.70 -8.53
CA ILE A 59 -2.20 6.61 -9.30
C ILE A 59 -3.72 6.79 -9.43
N ASP A 60 -4.19 8.03 -9.54
CA ASP A 60 -5.62 8.40 -9.53
C ASP A 60 -6.50 7.61 -10.50
N LYS A 61 -5.94 7.28 -11.68
CA LYS A 61 -6.66 6.57 -12.75
C LYS A 61 -6.46 5.06 -12.73
N ALA A 62 -5.66 4.53 -11.81
CA ALA A 62 -5.29 3.12 -11.80
C ALA A 62 -6.48 2.18 -11.57
N PHE A 63 -7.57 2.68 -10.97
CA PHE A 63 -8.69 1.84 -10.54
C PHE A 63 -9.96 2.04 -11.36
N GLU A 64 -9.87 2.72 -12.51
CA GLU A 64 -11.01 3.01 -13.39
C GLU A 64 -11.42 1.79 -14.23
N SER A 65 -10.45 0.96 -14.65
CA SER A 65 -10.69 -0.20 -15.52
C SER A 65 -9.60 -1.26 -15.39
N PRO A 66 -9.83 -2.52 -15.82
CA PRO A 66 -8.79 -3.54 -15.88
C PRO A 66 -7.57 -3.13 -16.71
N HIS A 67 -7.78 -2.34 -17.77
CA HIS A 67 -6.70 -1.86 -18.63
C HIS A 67 -5.83 -0.81 -17.92
N SER A 68 -6.46 0.22 -17.32
CA SER A 68 -5.73 1.24 -16.55
C SER A 68 -4.97 0.63 -15.37
N HIS A 69 -5.58 -0.37 -14.71
CA HIS A 69 -4.99 -1.11 -13.60
C HIS A 69 -3.75 -1.90 -14.03
N GLY A 70 -3.86 -2.66 -15.12
CA GLY A 70 -2.73 -3.43 -15.68
C GLY A 70 -1.56 -2.55 -16.13
N ASN A 71 -1.84 -1.41 -16.77
CA ASN A 71 -0.82 -0.44 -17.17
C ASN A 71 -0.13 0.19 -15.96
N CYS A 72 -0.91 0.65 -14.97
CA CYS A 72 -0.38 1.25 -13.75
C CYS A 72 0.53 0.26 -13.01
N PHE A 73 0.08 -0.97 -12.83
CA PHE A 73 0.87 -1.99 -12.17
C PHE A 73 2.18 -2.29 -12.90
N SER A 74 2.14 -2.40 -14.23
CA SER A 74 3.35 -2.64 -15.05
C SER A 74 4.36 -1.50 -14.90
N PHE A 75 3.88 -0.25 -14.90
CA PHE A 75 4.69 0.93 -14.64
C PHE A 75 5.31 0.91 -13.24
N LEU A 76 4.51 0.63 -12.19
CA LEU A 76 4.98 0.62 -10.80
C LEU A 76 6.04 -0.46 -10.55
N ARG A 77 5.93 -1.62 -11.21
CA ARG A 77 6.96 -2.66 -11.14
C ARG A 77 8.28 -2.18 -11.74
N GLN A 78 8.24 -1.56 -12.93
CA GLN A 78 9.44 -0.99 -13.54
C GLN A 78 10.01 0.14 -12.68
N TYR A 79 9.14 0.99 -12.12
CA TYR A 79 9.54 2.07 -11.21
C TYR A 79 10.27 1.54 -9.99
N ALA A 80 9.77 0.47 -9.37
CA ALA A 80 10.39 -0.16 -8.22
C ALA A 80 11.80 -0.71 -8.55
N GLU A 81 11.95 -1.34 -9.71
CA GLU A 81 13.23 -1.88 -10.18
C GLU A 81 14.23 -0.76 -10.50
N ASP A 82 13.85 0.22 -11.33
CA ASP A 82 14.73 1.31 -11.76
C ASP A 82 15.17 2.22 -10.61
N SER A 83 14.28 2.42 -9.63
CA SER A 83 14.56 3.23 -8.46
C SER A 83 15.29 2.47 -7.36
N PHE A 84 15.60 1.18 -7.54
CA PHE A 84 16.19 0.32 -6.50
C PHE A 84 15.38 0.32 -5.19
N SER A 85 14.05 0.44 -5.29
CA SER A 85 13.18 0.48 -4.12
C SER A 85 13.32 -0.78 -3.27
N MET A 86 13.38 -0.61 -1.96
CA MET A 86 13.44 -1.71 -0.99
C MET A 86 12.04 -2.22 -0.61
N ALA A 87 11.07 -1.32 -0.62
CA ALA A 87 9.67 -1.61 -0.33
C ALA A 87 8.76 -0.58 -1.01
N ALA A 88 7.47 -0.90 -1.11
CA ALA A 88 6.43 0.02 -1.53
C ALA A 88 5.21 -0.11 -0.61
N CYS A 89 4.46 0.99 -0.48
CA CYS A 89 3.23 1.04 0.28
C CYS A 89 2.16 1.77 -0.54
N LEU A 90 1.15 1.04 -0.98
CA LEU A 90 -0.03 1.59 -1.65
C LEU A 90 -1.00 2.13 -0.60
N VAL A 91 -1.54 3.32 -0.82
CA VAL A 91 -2.68 3.88 -0.10
C VAL A 91 -3.76 4.23 -1.12
N VAL A 92 -4.98 3.74 -0.93
CA VAL A 92 -6.08 3.98 -1.88
C VAL A 92 -7.44 4.00 -1.17
N PRO A 93 -8.28 5.04 -1.39
CA PRO A 93 -9.61 5.08 -0.81
C PRO A 93 -10.51 4.03 -1.46
N LYS A 94 -11.33 3.33 -0.67
CA LYS A 94 -12.21 2.26 -1.16
C LYS A 94 -13.21 2.78 -2.21
N ASN A 95 -13.74 3.97 -1.99
CA ASN A 95 -14.82 4.53 -2.80
C ASN A 95 -14.43 4.87 -4.26
N ILE A 96 -13.15 5.06 -4.57
CA ILE A 96 -12.70 5.32 -5.95
C ILE A 96 -12.44 4.05 -6.76
N ILE A 97 -12.30 2.90 -6.09
CA ILE A 97 -11.89 1.68 -6.78
C ILE A 97 -13.10 1.11 -7.51
N SER A 98 -13.09 1.25 -8.83
CA SER A 98 -14.06 0.63 -9.73
C SER A 98 -13.58 -0.76 -10.16
N TYR A 99 -12.26 -0.97 -10.19
CA TYR A 99 -11.62 -2.28 -10.39
C TYR A 99 -10.22 -2.32 -9.74
N PRO A 100 -9.82 -3.40 -9.05
CA PRO A 100 -10.62 -4.55 -8.65
C PRO A 100 -11.39 -4.26 -7.34
N GLN A 101 -12.69 -4.53 -7.32
CA GLN A 101 -13.52 -4.36 -6.13
C GLN A 101 -13.46 -5.59 -5.24
N VAL A 102 -12.29 -5.84 -4.66
CA VAL A 102 -11.92 -7.10 -3.97
C VAL A 102 -12.81 -7.47 -2.77
N TRP A 103 -13.57 -6.52 -2.23
CA TRP A 103 -14.52 -6.75 -1.14
C TRP A 103 -15.94 -7.10 -1.61
N LYS A 104 -16.29 -6.79 -2.87
CA LYS A 104 -17.66 -7.01 -3.36
C LYS A 104 -17.92 -8.50 -3.54
N GLY A 105 -19.09 -8.95 -3.07
CA GLY A 105 -19.49 -10.36 -3.13
C GLY A 105 -18.74 -11.27 -2.14
N GLN A 106 -17.79 -10.74 -1.37
CA GLN A 106 -17.19 -11.44 -0.25
C GLN A 106 -18.22 -11.46 0.89
N GLY A 107 -18.77 -12.64 1.21
CA GLY A 107 -19.69 -12.78 2.34
C GLY A 107 -19.07 -12.26 3.65
N SER A 108 -19.89 -12.06 4.69
CA SER A 108 -19.47 -11.43 5.96
C SER A 108 -18.29 -12.10 6.67
N ARG A 109 -17.99 -13.37 6.36
CA ARG A 109 -16.81 -14.09 6.86
C ARG A 109 -15.49 -13.56 6.28
N LYS A 110 -15.48 -13.13 5.01
CA LYS A 110 -14.29 -12.63 4.30
C LYS A 110 -14.23 -11.11 4.29
N TRP A 111 -15.38 -10.45 4.35
CA TRP A 111 -15.48 -9.00 4.43
C TRP A 111 -16.48 -8.59 5.53
N LYS A 112 -16.00 -8.39 6.75
CA LYS A 112 -16.85 -7.99 7.88
C LYS A 112 -17.11 -6.48 7.98
N HIS A 113 -16.48 -5.67 7.12
CA HIS A 113 -16.67 -4.22 7.10
C HIS A 113 -17.95 -3.77 6.37
N GLY A 114 -18.73 -4.69 5.80
CA GLY A 114 -19.99 -4.37 5.15
C GLY A 114 -19.88 -3.21 4.17
N GLN A 115 -20.70 -2.18 4.37
CA GLN A 115 -20.70 -0.96 3.55
C GLN A 115 -19.82 0.17 4.11
N HIS A 116 -19.10 -0.04 5.21
CA HIS A 116 -18.21 0.99 5.77
C HIS A 116 -17.22 1.49 4.71
N ASP A 117 -17.07 2.81 4.63
CA ASP A 117 -16.05 3.44 3.80
C ASP A 117 -14.69 3.37 4.52
N GLY A 118 -13.64 3.78 3.84
CA GLY A 118 -12.28 3.76 4.36
C GLY A 118 -11.27 3.65 3.24
N PHE A 119 -10.08 3.17 3.57
CA PHE A 119 -9.00 3.04 2.60
C PHE A 119 -8.19 1.77 2.84
N PHE A 120 -7.60 1.28 1.75
CA PHE A 120 -6.66 0.18 1.80
C PHE A 120 -5.24 0.71 1.96
N VAL A 121 -4.45 -0.03 2.73
CA VAL A 121 -3.00 0.10 2.75
C VAL A 121 -2.42 -1.26 2.35
N GLN A 122 -1.66 -1.32 1.27
CA GLN A 122 -0.99 -2.55 0.85
C GLN A 122 0.53 -2.33 0.85
N TYR A 123 1.20 -3.01 1.77
CA TYR A 123 2.66 -3.00 1.88
C TYR A 123 3.25 -4.18 1.11
N GLU A 124 4.37 -3.92 0.45
CA GLU A 124 5.15 -4.95 -0.20
C GLU A 124 6.64 -4.69 -0.15
N SER A 125 7.41 -5.75 0.07
CA SER A 125 8.84 -5.85 -0.15
C SER A 125 9.16 -7.23 -0.74
N PRO A 126 10.40 -7.50 -1.18
CA PRO A 126 10.79 -8.84 -1.63
C PRO A 126 10.59 -9.96 -0.59
N LEU A 127 10.44 -9.61 0.69
CA LEU A 127 10.34 -10.56 1.81
C LEU A 127 8.92 -10.68 2.37
N MET A 128 8.07 -9.67 2.21
CA MET A 128 6.78 -9.62 2.89
C MET A 128 5.76 -8.87 2.06
N ARG A 129 4.52 -9.33 2.12
CA ARG A 129 3.37 -8.66 1.54
C ARG A 129 2.20 -8.70 2.51
N LYS A 130 1.63 -7.54 2.79
CA LYS A 130 0.51 -7.40 3.73
C LYS A 130 -0.45 -6.35 3.22
N ILE A 131 -1.71 -6.54 3.54
CA ILE A 131 -2.77 -5.58 3.23
C ILE A 131 -3.61 -5.35 4.48
N TRP A 132 -3.99 -4.09 4.66
CA TRP A 132 -4.93 -3.66 5.68
C TRP A 132 -6.07 -2.89 5.06
N PHE A 133 -7.22 -2.94 5.72
CA PHE A 133 -8.30 -1.99 5.51
C PHE A 133 -8.50 -1.18 6.78
N ILE A 134 -8.50 0.14 6.63
CA ILE A 134 -8.77 1.09 7.69
C ILE A 134 -10.18 1.60 7.44
N ALA A 135 -11.14 1.02 8.15
CA ALA A 135 -12.53 1.45 8.09
C ALA A 135 -12.67 2.85 8.69
N SER A 136 -13.60 3.64 8.16
CA SER A 136 -13.99 4.92 8.71
C SER A 136 -15.48 4.94 9.05
N SER A 137 -15.82 5.74 10.05
CA SER A 137 -17.20 6.01 10.43
C SER A 137 -17.38 7.47 10.79
N ASN A 138 -18.58 7.99 10.53
CA ASN A 138 -18.98 9.30 11.01
C ASN A 138 -19.61 9.16 12.40
N GLU A 139 -18.94 9.70 13.42
CA GLU A 139 -19.43 9.70 14.80
C GLU A 139 -19.61 11.16 15.23
N LYS A 140 -20.85 11.56 15.56
CA LYS A 140 -21.18 12.95 15.98
C LYS A 140 -20.68 14.04 15.00
N GLY A 141 -20.70 13.75 13.70
CA GLY A 141 -20.25 14.68 12.66
C GLY A 141 -18.72 14.74 12.45
N GLN A 142 -17.96 13.88 13.14
CA GLN A 142 -16.52 13.72 12.93
C GLN A 142 -16.23 12.41 12.21
N THR A 143 -15.37 12.47 11.19
CA THR A 143 -14.87 11.28 10.49
C THR A 143 -13.74 10.66 11.30
N LEU A 144 -13.94 9.44 11.79
CA LEU A 144 -12.95 8.71 12.58
C LEU A 144 -12.54 7.41 11.88
N CYS A 145 -11.23 7.25 11.67
CA CYS A 145 -10.61 5.97 11.32
C CYS A 145 -10.67 5.00 12.51
N ARG A 146 -10.96 3.72 12.21
CA ARG A 146 -10.83 2.59 13.15
C ARG A 146 -9.42 2.01 13.07
N ASP A 147 -9.14 1.04 13.94
CA ASP A 147 -7.86 0.32 13.90
C ASP A 147 -7.65 -0.39 12.55
N PRO A 148 -6.41 -0.39 12.00
CA PRO A 148 -6.10 -1.11 10.77
C PRO A 148 -6.36 -2.60 10.93
N GLU A 149 -7.20 -3.15 10.05
CA GLU A 149 -7.48 -4.57 10.03
C GLU A 149 -6.68 -5.29 8.94
N ILE A 150 -5.93 -6.33 9.33
CA ILE A 150 -5.21 -7.18 8.38
C ILE A 150 -6.21 -7.99 7.56
N LEU A 151 -6.06 -7.97 6.24
CA LEU A 151 -6.82 -8.81 5.31
C LEU A 151 -5.95 -9.93 4.73
N ASP A 152 -6.63 -10.96 4.21
CA ASP A 152 -5.97 -12.00 3.41
C ASP A 152 -5.51 -11.41 2.07
N ILE A 153 -4.19 -11.32 1.88
CA ILE A 153 -3.58 -10.77 0.66
C ILE A 153 -3.96 -11.56 -0.60
N SER A 154 -4.18 -12.87 -0.49
CA SER A 154 -4.54 -13.71 -1.63
C SER A 154 -5.99 -13.48 -2.10
N ALA A 155 -6.83 -12.92 -1.25
CA ALA A 155 -8.22 -12.60 -1.57
C ALA A 155 -8.45 -11.10 -1.82
N HIS A 156 -7.64 -10.23 -1.20
CA HIS A 156 -7.91 -8.79 -1.12
C HIS A 156 -6.84 -7.89 -1.74
N GLU A 157 -5.81 -8.43 -2.42
CA GLU A 157 -4.81 -7.58 -3.07
C GLU A 157 -5.44 -6.55 -4.02
N VAL A 158 -5.09 -5.28 -3.84
CA VAL A 158 -5.61 -4.17 -4.65
C VAL A 158 -4.71 -3.91 -5.86
N LEU A 159 -3.40 -4.07 -5.69
CA LEU A 159 -2.43 -4.13 -6.79
C LEU A 159 -1.74 -5.49 -6.77
N PRO A 160 -1.38 -6.08 -7.93
CA PRO A 160 -0.58 -7.31 -7.95
C PRO A 160 0.85 -7.07 -7.44
N ARG A 161 1.63 -8.16 -7.31
CA ARG A 161 2.98 -8.14 -6.74
C ARG A 161 3.97 -7.28 -7.53
N LEU A 162 4.51 -6.24 -6.91
CA LEU A 162 5.50 -5.32 -7.47
C LEU A 162 6.92 -5.89 -7.44
N PHE A 163 7.32 -6.54 -6.36
CA PHE A 163 8.70 -7.01 -6.14
C PHE A 163 8.84 -8.50 -6.46
N LYS A 164 9.94 -8.87 -7.14
CA LYS A 164 10.32 -10.27 -7.30
C LYS A 164 10.59 -10.89 -5.94
N GLU A 165 9.98 -12.03 -5.68
CA GLU A 165 10.19 -12.78 -4.44
C GLU A 165 11.64 -13.26 -4.38
N LYS A 166 12.31 -12.95 -3.27
CA LYS A 166 13.61 -13.54 -2.96
C LYS A 166 13.33 -14.68 -1.98
N LEU A 167 13.28 -15.91 -2.51
CA LEU A 167 13.31 -17.09 -1.66
C LEU A 167 14.57 -17.02 -0.79
N PRO A 168 14.48 -17.29 0.53
CA PRO A 168 15.69 -17.49 1.31
C PRO A 168 16.49 -18.62 0.67
N ASN A 169 17.77 -18.37 0.36
CA ASN A 169 18.65 -19.43 -0.13
C ASN A 169 18.62 -20.59 0.90
N PRO A 170 18.39 -21.84 0.46
CA PRO A 170 18.39 -22.99 1.35
C PRO A 170 19.73 -23.18 2.06
#